data_AF-A0A5C6G733-F1
#
_entry.id   AF-A0A5C6G733-F1
#
_cell.length_a   1.000
_cell.length_b   1.000
_cell.length_c   1.000
_cell.angle_alpha   90.00
_cell.angle_beta   90.00
_cell.angle_gamma   90.00
#
_symmetry.space_group_name_H-M   'P 1'
#
loop_
_entity.id
_entity.type
_entity.pdbx_description
1 polymer ?
#
loop_
_entity_poly.entity_id
_entity_poly.type
_entity_poly.pdbx_seq_one_letter_code
_entity_poly.pdbx_strand_id
1 'polypeptide(L)'
;MNERACRIFDKSEVHSTTIINGIVQKDPKGDHVTISYKTQDHLGRETHVACHGYVKDPLTLEFKEATHAAEKADSILKGNNKPAWPGQEDLWQAPDVGYAHMS
;
A
#
# COMPACT_ATOMS: atom_id res chain seq x y z
N MET A 1 -14.23 -21.21 9.81
CA MET A 1 -14.33 -20.17 8.77
C MET A 1 -13.86 -18.87 9.41
N ASN A 2 -12.59 -18.50 9.30
CA ASN A 2 -12.10 -17.18 9.73
C ASN A 2 -10.68 -16.97 9.19
N GLU A 3 -10.57 -16.52 7.94
CA GLU A 3 -9.31 -16.04 7.39
C GLU A 3 -9.60 -14.78 6.58
N ARG A 4 -9.62 -13.64 7.27
CA ARG A 4 -9.55 -12.32 6.62
C ARG A 4 -8.08 -11.99 6.31
N ALA A 5 -7.39 -12.94 5.68
CA ALA A 5 -6.00 -12.76 5.29
C ALA A 5 -5.90 -11.67 4.22
N CYS A 6 -5.07 -10.67 4.50
CA CYS A 6 -4.57 -9.78 3.48
C CYS A 6 -3.67 -10.59 2.56
N ARG A 7 -4.14 -10.85 1.33
CA ARG A 7 -3.50 -11.85 0.46
C ARG A 7 -2.33 -11.28 -0.34
N ILE A 8 -2.23 -9.96 -0.42
CA ILE A 8 -1.22 -9.29 -1.24
C ILE A 8 -0.69 -8.11 -0.43
N PHE A 9 0.63 -8.05 -0.25
CA PHE A 9 1.32 -6.94 0.39
C PHE A 9 2.57 -6.62 -0.42
N ASP A 10 2.66 -5.37 -0.86
CA ASP A 10 3.92 -4.77 -1.34
C ASP A 10 4.21 -3.54 -0.49
N LYS A 11 5.44 -3.41 -0.01
CA LYS A 11 5.89 -2.33 0.86
C LYS A 11 7.15 -1.72 0.30
N SER A 12 7.08 -0.43 0.00
CA SER A 12 8.29 0.33 -0.35
C SER A 12 9.26 0.43 0.84
N GLU A 13 10.51 0.76 0.53
CA GLU A 13 11.40 1.39 1.51
C GLU A 13 10.81 2.74 1.98
N VAL A 14 11.33 3.29 3.09
CA VAL A 14 10.92 4.62 3.53
C VAL A 14 11.44 5.65 2.55
N HIS A 15 10.58 6.56 2.12
CA HIS A 15 10.94 7.66 1.24
C HIS A 15 10.14 8.91 1.59
N SER A 16 10.57 10.06 1.06
CA SER A 16 10.04 11.38 1.40
C SER A 16 9.31 12.02 0.22
N THR A 17 9.09 11.30 -0.87
CA THR A 17 8.56 11.85 -2.12
C THR A 17 7.26 11.17 -2.52
N THR A 18 6.41 11.91 -3.22
CA THR A 18 5.15 11.38 -3.76
C THR A 18 4.84 12.04 -5.09
N ILE A 19 3.85 11.51 -5.81
CA ILE A 19 3.38 12.06 -7.09
C ILE A 19 2.13 12.90 -6.83
N ILE A 20 2.23 14.20 -7.07
CA ILE A 20 1.11 15.14 -6.97
C ILE A 20 0.95 15.80 -8.33
N ASN A 21 -0.24 15.73 -8.91
CA ASN A 21 -0.53 16.24 -10.26
C ASN A 21 0.47 15.75 -11.33
N GLY A 22 0.93 14.49 -11.21
CA GLY A 22 1.88 13.88 -12.15
C GLY A 22 3.35 14.26 -11.93
N ILE A 23 3.67 15.09 -10.94
CA ILE A 23 5.03 15.55 -10.65
C ILE A 23 5.52 14.89 -9.36
N VAL A 24 6.73 14.30 -9.41
CA VAL A 24 7.42 13.80 -8.23
C VAL A 24 7.89 14.99 -7.40
N GLN A 25 7.45 15.07 -6.15
CA GLN A 25 7.86 16.13 -5.22
C GLN A 25 7.91 15.61 -3.79
N LYS A 26 8.44 16.42 -2.86
CA LYS A 26 8.44 16.09 -1.44
C LYS A 26 7.01 15.95 -0.92
N ASP A 27 6.72 14.87 -0.21
CA ASP A 27 5.41 14.66 0.39
C ASP A 27 5.20 15.68 1.53
N PRO A 28 4.13 16.49 1.51
CA PRO A 28 3.84 17.47 2.55
C PRO A 28 3.68 16.87 3.95
N LYS A 29 3.35 15.58 4.05
CA LYS A 29 3.19 14.85 5.31
C LYS A 29 4.48 14.18 5.80
N GLY A 30 5.55 14.22 5.00
CA GLY A 30 6.89 13.76 5.37
C GLY A 30 7.18 12.31 4.98
N ASP A 31 8.11 11.70 5.71
CA ASP A 31 8.65 10.38 5.42
C ASP A 31 7.58 9.30 5.62
N HIS A 32 7.50 8.37 4.67
CA HIS A 32 6.49 7.32 4.67
C HIS A 32 6.93 6.08 3.92
N VAL A 33 6.22 4.99 4.17
CA VAL A 33 6.20 3.81 3.30
C VAL A 33 4.92 3.82 2.49
N THR A 34 5.00 3.38 1.24
CA THR A 34 3.84 3.06 0.43
C THR A 34 3.55 1.57 0.57
N ILE A 35 2.31 1.25 0.93
CA ILE A 35 1.82 -0.12 1.07
C ILE A 35 0.70 -0.33 0.06
N SER A 36 0.80 -1.37 -0.77
CA SER A 36 -0.32 -1.82 -1.60
C SER A 36 -0.87 -3.12 -1.05
N TYR A 37 -2.19 -3.20 -0.90
CA TYR A 37 -2.81 -4.40 -0.34
C TYR A 37 -4.12 -4.81 -0.98
N LYS A 38 -4.46 -6.09 -0.75
CA LYS A 38 -5.76 -6.68 -1.03
C LYS A 38 -6.27 -7.55 0.10
N THR A 39 -7.56 -7.43 0.35
CA THR A 39 -8.31 -8.36 1.21
C THR A 39 -9.06 -9.35 0.33
N GLN A 40 -9.72 -10.33 0.95
CA GLN A 40 -10.58 -11.26 0.23
C GLN A 40 -11.70 -10.55 -0.57
N ASP A 41 -12.23 -9.45 -0.02
CA ASP A 41 -13.27 -8.66 -0.69
C ASP A 41 -12.71 -7.95 -1.93
N HIS A 42 -11.53 -7.34 -1.82
CA HIS A 42 -10.84 -6.71 -2.94
C HIS A 42 -10.50 -7.70 -4.06
N LEU A 43 -10.22 -8.97 -3.73
CA LEU A 43 -10.03 -10.03 -4.74
C LEU A 43 -11.32 -10.32 -5.51
N GLY A 44 -12.48 -10.35 -4.83
CA GLY A 44 -13.77 -10.52 -5.49
C GLY A 44 -14.17 -9.34 -6.38
N ARG A 45 -13.55 -8.18 -6.16
CA ARG A 45 -13.79 -6.93 -6.91
C ARG A 45 -12.67 -6.56 -7.88
N GLU A 46 -11.60 -7.36 -7.95
CA GLU A 46 -10.42 -7.12 -8.82
C GLU A 46 -9.82 -5.71 -8.63
N THR A 47 -9.68 -5.30 -7.38
CA THR A 47 -9.15 -3.97 -7.00
C THR A 47 -8.03 -4.06 -5.98
N HIS A 48 -7.15 -3.06 -5.92
CA HIS A 48 -6.16 -2.87 -4.86
C HIS A 48 -6.38 -1.53 -4.15
N VAL A 49 -5.91 -1.46 -2.90
CA VAL A 49 -5.77 -0.21 -2.15
C VAL A 49 -4.29 0.11 -2.02
N ALA A 50 -3.92 1.35 -2.36
CA ALA A 50 -2.61 1.91 -2.06
C ALA A 50 -2.70 2.83 -0.84
N CYS A 51 -1.71 2.75 0.03
CA CYS A 51 -1.70 3.38 1.35
C CYS A 51 -0.36 4.05 1.59
N HIS A 52 -0.36 5.16 2.33
CA HIS A 52 0.86 5.71 2.90
C HIS A 52 0.82 5.52 4.40
N GLY A 53 1.84 4.87 4.95
CA GLY A 53 2.11 4.83 6.39
C GLY A 53 3.20 5.85 6.70
N TYR A 54 2.81 6.99 7.26
CA TYR A 54 3.74 8.06 7.63
C TYR A 54 4.44 7.70 8.94
N VAL A 55 5.75 7.95 9.01
CA VAL A 55 6.58 7.59 10.15
C VAL A 55 7.10 8.83 10.88
N LYS A 56 7.35 8.70 12.18
CA LYS A 56 8.02 9.73 12.98
C LYS A 56 9.53 9.71 12.78
N ASP A 57 10.07 8.52 12.53
CA ASP A 57 11.49 8.26 12.32
C ASP A 57 11.66 7.17 11.26
N PRO A 58 12.39 7.44 10.16
CA PRO A 58 12.61 6.51 9.06
C PRO A 58 13.42 5.26 9.47
N LEU A 59 14.22 5.32 10.53
CA LEU A 59 15.05 4.21 10.99
C LEU A 59 14.27 3.22 11.86
N THR A 60 13.43 3.73 12.75
CA THR A 60 12.67 2.90 13.69
C THR A 60 11.34 2.40 13.13
N LEU A 61 10.85 3.01 12.04
CA LEU A 61 9.53 2.76 11.46
C LEU A 61 8.38 2.97 12.47
N GLU A 62 8.55 3.89 13.42
CA GLU A 62 7.47 4.27 14.33
C GLU A 62 6.38 5.03 13.55
N PHE A 63 5.23 4.39 13.32
CA PHE A 63 4.12 4.98 12.56
C PHE A 63 3.42 6.10 13.33
N LYS A 64 3.11 7.18 12.60
CA LYS A 64 2.35 8.34 13.07
C LYS A 64 0.89 8.29 12.64
N GLU A 65 0.66 8.12 11.34
CA GLU A 65 -0.67 8.11 10.72
C GLU A 65 -0.64 7.29 9.43
N ALA A 66 -1.81 6.87 8.96
CA ALA A 66 -1.96 6.22 7.67
C ALA A 66 -3.04 6.90 6.83
N THR A 67 -2.83 6.94 5.52
CA THR A 67 -3.86 7.34 4.55
C THR A 67 -4.08 6.23 3.55
N HIS A 68 -5.34 6.04 3.14
CA HIS A 68 -5.71 5.11 2.07
C HIS A 68 -6.18 5.91 0.86
N ALA A 69 -5.64 5.59 -0.31
CA ALA A 69 -6.18 6.08 -1.56
C ALA A 69 -7.51 5.36 -1.87
N ALA A 70 -8.28 5.93 -2.79
CA ALA A 70 -9.39 5.20 -3.39
C ALA A 70 -8.89 3.89 -4.02
N GLU A 71 -9.76 2.88 -4.01
CA GLU A 71 -9.50 1.63 -4.70
C GLU A 71 -9.25 1.84 -6.18
N LYS A 72 -8.40 0.98 -6.74
CA LYS A 72 -7.98 1.03 -8.13
C LYS A 72 -8.02 -0.37 -8.71
N ALA A 73 -8.49 -0.49 -9.94
CA ALA A 73 -8.59 -1.77 -10.63
C ALA A 73 -7.22 -2.43 -10.82
N ASP A 74 -7.19 -3.76 -10.88
CA ASP A 74 -6.00 -4.55 -11.17
C ASP A 74 -5.38 -4.24 -12.52
N SER A 75 -6.22 -3.85 -13.49
CA SER A 75 -5.82 -3.50 -14.84
C SER A 75 -5.19 -2.12 -14.96
N ILE A 76 -5.11 -1.33 -13.88
CA ILE A 76 -4.58 0.02 -13.95
C ILE A 76 -3.10 0.02 -14.34
N LEU A 77 -2.77 0.85 -15.32
CA LEU A 77 -1.42 1.05 -15.79
C LEU A 77 -0.87 2.37 -15.24
N LYS A 78 0.44 2.38 -14.94
CA LYS A 78 1.18 3.62 -14.71
C LYS A 78 1.29 4.39 -16.03
N GLY A 79 1.65 5.67 -15.97
CA GLY A 79 1.81 6.52 -17.18
C GLY A 79 2.83 6.02 -18.21
N ASN A 80 3.64 5.01 -17.86
CA ASN A 80 4.59 4.34 -18.75
C ASN A 80 4.07 2.99 -19.29
N ASN A 81 2.76 2.75 -19.26
CA ASN A 81 2.09 1.51 -19.69
C ASN A 81 2.51 0.23 -18.95
N LYS A 82 3.22 0.34 -17.82
CA LYS A 82 3.51 -0.81 -16.95
C LYS A 82 2.39 -1.02 -15.94
N PRO A 83 2.14 -2.26 -15.49
CA PRO A 83 1.21 -2.51 -14.40
C PRO A 83 1.50 -1.64 -13.18
N ALA A 84 0.45 -1.11 -12.55
CA ALA A 84 0.60 -0.37 -11.31
C ALA A 84 1.01 -1.27 -10.14
N TRP A 85 0.55 -2.51 -10.19
CA TRP A 85 0.70 -3.50 -9.13
C TRP A 85 1.84 -4.48 -9.43
N PRO A 86 2.47 -5.03 -8.39
CA PRO A 86 3.48 -6.07 -8.54
C PRO A 86 2.89 -7.36 -9.13
N GLY A 87 3.75 -8.14 -9.78
CA GLY A 87 3.42 -9.49 -10.24
C GLY A 87 3.25 -10.45 -9.08
N GLN A 88 2.69 -11.64 -9.32
CA GLN A 88 2.41 -12.63 -8.27
C GLN A 88 3.68 -13.11 -7.55
N GLU A 89 4.81 -13.12 -8.26
CA GLU A 89 6.14 -13.48 -7.79
C GLU A 89 6.73 -12.48 -6.77
N ASP A 90 6.28 -11.23 -6.81
CA ASP A 90 6.75 -10.13 -5.95
C ASP A 90 5.86 -9.94 -4.72
N LEU A 91 4.85 -10.80 -4.54
CA LEU A 91 3.88 -10.67 -3.47
C LEU A 91 4.35 -11.36 -2.20
N TRP A 92 4.20 -10.66 -1.08
CA TRP A 92 4.38 -11.25 0.23
C TRP A 92 3.04 -11.50 0.92
N GLN A 93 2.88 -12.71 1.48
CA GLN A 93 1.74 -13.03 2.33
C GLN A 93 2.01 -12.51 3.74
N ALA A 94 1.18 -11.58 4.20
CA ALA A 94 1.29 -11.09 5.56
C ALA A 94 0.96 -12.22 6.56
N PRO A 95 1.73 -12.40 7.64
CA PRO A 95 1.39 -13.35 8.69
C PRO A 95 0.07 -12.95 9.33
N ASP A 96 -0.72 -13.92 9.78
CA ASP A 96 -2.04 -13.72 10.41
C ASP A 96 -2.00 -12.90 11.72
N VAL A 97 -0.80 -12.52 12.18
CA VAL A 97 -0.58 -11.74 13.40
C VAL A 97 -0.50 -10.27 13.05
N GLY A 98 -1.63 -9.55 13.13
CA GLY A 98 -1.57 -8.08 13.13
C GLY A 98 -2.79 -7.30 12.64
N TYR A 99 -4.02 -7.70 12.96
CA TYR A 99 -5.19 -6.83 12.81
C TYR A 99 -5.82 -6.53 14.17
N ALA A 100 -5.22 -5.62 14.94
CA ALA A 100 -5.79 -5.14 16.21
C ALA A 100 -6.71 -3.91 16.05
N HIS A 101 -6.92 -3.38 14.83
CA HIS A 101 -7.61 -2.09 14.64
C HIS A 101 -8.64 -2.06 13.50
N MET A 102 -9.52 -3.05 13.42
CA MET A 102 -10.79 -2.92 12.69
C MET A 102 -11.96 -3.23 13.63
N SER A 103 -12.21 -2.31 14.55
CA SER A 103 -13.47 -2.20 15.32
C SER A 103 -14.38 -1.18 14.68
#